data_AF-A0A7S3LZN2-F1
#
_entry.id   AF-A0A7S3LZN2-F1
#
_cell.length_a   1.000
_cell.length_b   1.000
_cell.length_c   1.000
_cell.angle_alpha   90.00
_cell.angle_beta   90.00
_cell.angle_gamma   90.00
#
_symmetry.space_group_name_H-M   'P 1'
#
loop_
_entity.id
_entity.type
_entity.pdbx_description
1 polymer ?
#
loop_
_entity_poly.entity_id
_entity_poly.type
_entity_poly.pdbx_seq_one_letter_code
_entity_poly.pdbx_strand_id
1 'polypeptide(L)'
;KMRRAAVQAAEVAEQYARDCAAAVKMIGKGIVVQRAFCKFYAENRCLKGSSCEFSHDANALPNLPLASKTELECVFFSKGQCTRGAGCPFAHGEEELDEIMRLKTGPAVSS
;
A
#
# COMPACT_ATOMS: atom_id res chain seq x y z
N LYS A 1 25.68 36.60 10.15
CA LYS A 1 25.22 35.89 8.92
C LYS A 1 24.83 34.44 9.23
N MET A 2 25.60 33.68 10.01
CA MET A 2 25.27 32.30 10.45
C MET A 2 23.92 32.13 11.18
N ARG A 3 23.55 33.09 12.05
CA ARG A 3 22.29 33.02 12.83
C ARG A 3 21.02 32.95 11.97
N ARG A 4 21.00 33.64 10.82
CA ARG A 4 19.81 33.63 9.94
C ARG A 4 19.64 32.29 9.24
N ALA A 5 20.72 31.67 8.82
CA ALA A 5 20.68 30.33 8.21
C ALA A 5 20.19 29.26 9.20
N ALA A 6 20.60 29.34 10.48
CA ALA A 6 20.11 28.43 11.51
C ALA A 6 18.60 28.62 11.80
N VAL A 7 18.13 29.86 11.81
CA VAL A 7 16.70 30.17 11.97
C VAL A 7 15.89 29.64 10.79
N GLN A 8 16.36 29.88 9.55
CA GLN A 8 15.70 29.35 8.35
C GLN A 8 15.65 27.82 8.33
N ALA A 9 16.70 27.14 8.79
CA ALA A 9 16.71 25.68 8.88
C ALA A 9 15.68 25.16 9.92
N ALA A 10 15.55 25.85 11.06
CA ALA A 10 14.53 25.52 12.06
C ALA A 10 13.11 25.74 11.51
N GLU A 11 12.85 26.87 10.85
CA GLU A 11 11.55 27.19 10.26
C GLU A 11 11.13 26.15 9.20
N VAL A 12 12.08 25.67 8.38
CA VAL A 12 11.85 24.60 7.40
C VAL A 12 11.52 23.27 8.08
N ALA A 13 12.23 22.91 9.16
CA ALA A 13 11.96 21.69 9.91
C ALA A 13 10.57 21.74 10.59
N GLU A 14 10.19 22.88 11.14
CA GLU A 14 8.87 23.09 11.73
C GLU A 14 7.74 23.06 10.69
N GLN A 15 7.97 23.65 9.52
CA GLN A 15 7.02 23.59 8.41
C GLN A 15 6.81 22.15 7.93
N TYR A 16 7.90 21.39 7.78
CA TYR A 16 7.84 19.98 7.44
C TYR A 16 7.04 19.16 8.47
N ALA A 17 7.26 19.39 9.77
CA ALA A 17 6.49 18.72 10.82
C ALA A 17 4.99 19.06 10.79
N ARG A 18 4.62 20.31 10.48
CA ARG A 18 3.23 20.74 10.30
C ARG A 18 2.58 20.07 9.09
N ASP A 19 3.29 20.00 7.97
CA ASP A 19 2.80 19.38 6.74
C ASP A 19 2.62 17.86 6.92
N CYS A 20 3.53 17.20 7.65
CA CYS A 20 3.39 15.81 8.05
C CYS A 20 2.14 15.58 8.93
N ALA A 21 1.92 16.42 9.94
CA ALA A 21 0.75 16.30 10.81
C ALA A 21 -0.58 16.52 10.05
N ALA A 22 -0.59 17.42 9.08
CA ALA A 22 -1.74 17.64 8.20
C ALA A 22 -2.02 16.44 7.28
N ALA A 23 -0.97 15.81 6.74
CA ALA A 23 -1.10 14.61 5.92
C ALA A 23 -1.69 13.42 6.70
N VAL A 24 -1.30 13.23 7.96
CA VAL A 24 -1.86 12.18 8.83
C VAL A 24 -3.35 12.42 9.13
N LYS A 25 -3.80 13.68 9.23
CA LYS A 25 -5.21 14.05 9.44
C LYS A 25 -6.12 13.71 8.25
N MET A 26 -5.55 13.52 7.05
CA MET A 26 -6.30 13.16 5.84
C MET A 26 -6.47 11.65 5.64
N ILE A 27 -5.94 10.80 6.53
CA ILE A 27 -6.20 9.35 6.54
C ILE A 27 -7.54 9.06 7.26
N GLY A 28 -8.61 9.71 6.80
CA GLY A 28 -9.95 9.59 7.33
C GLY A 28 -10.93 9.13 6.26
N LYS A 29 -11.43 7.89 6.40
CA LYS A 29 -12.59 7.32 5.68
C LYS A 29 -12.52 7.38 4.15
N GLY A 30 -11.77 6.47 3.56
CA GLY A 30 -11.86 6.13 2.14
C GLY A 30 -11.02 4.89 1.88
N ILE A 31 -11.52 3.98 1.06
CA ILE A 31 -10.75 2.82 0.61
C ILE A 31 -9.44 3.34 0.03
N VAL A 32 -8.34 3.17 0.76
CA VAL A 32 -7.01 3.49 0.27
C VAL A 32 -6.68 2.47 -0.81
N VAL A 33 -6.87 2.85 -2.07
CA VAL A 33 -6.22 2.17 -3.17
C VAL A 33 -4.74 2.43 -2.98
N GLN A 34 -4.09 1.55 -2.22
CA GLN A 34 -2.68 1.60 -1.89
C GLN A 34 -1.90 1.80 -3.21
N ARG A 35 -1.24 2.95 -3.34
CA ARG A 35 -0.64 3.42 -4.61
C ARG A 35 0.38 2.38 -5.08
N ALA A 36 0.40 2.06 -6.38
CA ALA A 36 1.40 1.16 -6.94
C ALA A 36 2.83 1.62 -6.57
N PHE A 37 3.73 0.66 -6.33
CA PHE A 37 5.09 0.97 -5.89
C PHE A 37 5.89 1.74 -6.96
N CYS A 38 6.67 2.72 -6.52
CA CYS A 38 7.47 3.58 -7.37
C CYS A 38 8.74 2.85 -7.82
N LYS A 39 8.77 2.37 -9.07
CA LYS A 39 9.97 1.73 -9.64
C LYS A 39 11.23 2.60 -9.57
N PHE A 40 11.08 3.92 -9.75
CA PHE A 40 12.21 4.84 -9.70
C PHE A 40 12.74 5.02 -8.27
N TYR A 41 11.89 4.85 -7.25
CA TYR A 41 12.34 4.86 -5.87
C TYR A 41 13.15 3.61 -5.53
N ALA A 42 12.70 2.44 -6.01
CA ALA A 42 13.43 1.17 -5.91
C ALA A 42 14.86 1.26 -6.45
N GLU A 43 15.03 2.01 -7.54
CA GLU A 43 16.30 2.23 -8.22
C GLU A 43 17.10 3.43 -7.65
N ASN A 44 16.62 4.07 -6.58
CA ASN A 44 17.19 5.31 -6.02
C ASN A 44 17.26 6.50 -7.02
N ARG A 45 16.36 6.54 -8.00
CA ARG A 45 16.25 7.59 -9.03
C ARG A 45 15.02 8.49 -8.90
N CYS A 46 14.17 8.28 -7.90
CA CYS A 46 12.98 9.11 -7.71
C CYS A 46 13.34 10.50 -7.15
N LEU A 47 12.99 11.56 -7.89
CA LEU A 47 13.20 12.95 -7.48
C LEU A 47 11.95 13.59 -6.84
N LYS A 48 10.80 12.91 -6.88
CA LYS A 48 9.52 13.44 -6.38
C LYS A 48 9.39 13.42 -4.86
N GLY A 49 10.31 12.75 -4.15
CA GLY A 49 10.32 12.67 -2.69
C GLY A 49 8.99 12.18 -2.12
N SER A 50 8.51 12.80 -1.04
CA SER A 50 7.21 12.51 -0.42
C SER A 50 6.00 12.93 -1.27
N SER A 51 6.20 13.75 -2.31
CA SER A 51 5.15 14.17 -3.25
C SER A 51 4.96 13.19 -4.41
N CYS A 52 5.58 12.01 -4.35
CA CYS A 52 5.51 11.03 -5.41
C CYS A 52 4.09 10.51 -5.64
N GLU A 53 3.68 10.54 -6.91
CA GLU A 53 2.72 9.68 -7.64
C GLU A 53 2.40 8.30 -7.03
N PHE A 54 3.44 7.64 -6.57
CA PHE A 54 3.52 6.20 -6.37
C PHE A 54 4.06 5.91 -4.97
N SER A 55 3.74 4.74 -4.40
CA SER A 55 4.19 4.38 -3.06
C SER A 55 5.70 4.17 -3.02
N HIS A 56 6.37 4.73 -2.01
CA HIS A 56 7.78 4.47 -1.70
C HIS A 56 7.94 3.35 -0.66
N ASP A 57 6.84 2.79 -0.18
CA ASP A 57 6.86 1.64 0.71
C ASP A 57 6.89 0.36 -0.14
N ALA A 58 8.00 -0.37 -0.09
CA ALA A 58 8.22 -1.59 -0.88
C ALA A 58 7.28 -2.75 -0.49
N ASN A 59 6.64 -2.67 0.69
CA ASN A 59 5.62 -3.59 1.15
C ASN A 59 4.19 -3.10 0.87
N ALA A 60 4.01 -1.86 0.43
CA ALA A 60 2.72 -1.34 0.00
C ALA A 60 2.42 -1.80 -1.42
N LEU A 61 2.16 -3.10 -1.58
CA LEU A 61 1.36 -3.54 -2.70
C LEU A 61 -0.07 -3.02 -2.51
N PRO A 62 -0.77 -2.61 -3.60
CA PRO A 62 -2.19 -2.32 -3.52
C PRO A 62 -2.91 -3.49 -2.84
N ASN A 63 -3.76 -3.21 -1.84
CA ASN A 63 -4.68 -4.23 -1.35
C ASN A 63 -5.48 -4.73 -2.56
N LEU A 64 -5.32 -6.00 -2.90
CA LEU A 64 -6.06 -6.59 -4.00
C LEU A 64 -7.40 -7.07 -3.42
N PRO A 65 -8.54 -6.52 -3.86
CA PRO A 65 -9.83 -6.99 -3.38
C PRO A 65 -9.98 -8.48 -3.70
N LEU A 66 -10.62 -9.24 -2.80
CA LEU A 66 -10.77 -10.69 -2.94
C LEU A 66 -11.43 -11.08 -4.27
N ALA A 67 -12.40 -10.31 -4.74
CA ALA A 67 -13.03 -10.50 -6.06
C ALA A 67 -12.04 -10.46 -7.24
N SER A 68 -10.87 -9.83 -7.08
CA SER A 68 -9.81 -9.75 -8.09
C SER A 68 -8.68 -10.76 -7.87
N LYS A 69 -8.69 -11.55 -6.78
CA LYS A 69 -7.75 -12.66 -6.57
C LYS A 69 -8.11 -13.88 -7.43
N THR A 70 -7.15 -14.76 -7.62
CA THR A 70 -7.32 -16.04 -8.31
C THR A 70 -7.89 -17.10 -7.37
N GLU A 71 -8.61 -18.09 -7.92
CA GLU A 71 -9.14 -19.24 -7.16
C GLU A 71 -8.06 -20.31 -6.92
N LEU A 72 -6.85 -19.87 -6.57
CA LEU A 72 -5.69 -20.73 -6.33
C LEU A 72 -4.99 -20.30 -5.04
N GLU A 73 -4.56 -21.28 -4.24
CA GLU A 73 -3.80 -21.03 -3.02
C GLU A 73 -2.36 -20.56 -3.31
N CYS A 74 -1.88 -19.61 -2.53
CA CYS A 74 -0.51 -19.13 -2.56
C CYS A 74 0.45 -20.14 -1.91
N VAL A 75 1.20 -20.87 -2.73
CA VAL A 75 2.23 -21.83 -2.26
C VAL A 75 3.33 -21.17 -1.41
N PHE A 76 3.60 -19.87 -1.60
CA PHE A 76 4.56 -19.15 -0.76
C PHE A 76 3.98 -18.78 0.60
N PHE A 77 2.67 -18.54 0.68
CA PHE A 77 2.00 -18.24 1.94
C PHE A 77 1.95 -19.47 2.84
N SER A 78 1.61 -20.65 2.30
CA SER A 78 1.61 -21.90 3.06
C SER A 78 2.99 -22.29 3.60
N LYS A 79 4.06 -21.74 3.01
CA LYS A 79 5.45 -21.88 3.49
C LYS A 79 5.91 -20.74 4.41
N GLY A 80 5.08 -19.73 4.66
CA GLY A 80 5.45 -18.52 5.43
C GLY A 80 6.43 -17.59 4.71
N GLN A 81 6.56 -17.69 3.39
CA GLN A 81 7.52 -16.96 2.55
C GLN A 81 6.86 -15.88 1.65
N CYS A 82 5.55 -15.69 1.73
CA CYS A 82 4.86 -14.69 0.93
C CYS A 82 5.17 -13.27 1.43
N THR A 83 5.84 -12.46 0.60
CA THR A 83 6.11 -11.04 0.87
C THR A 83 5.07 -10.11 0.26
N ARG A 84 4.06 -10.65 -0.45
CA ARG A 84 3.08 -9.84 -1.20
C ARG A 84 1.92 -9.32 -0.35
N GLY A 85 1.79 -9.80 0.89
CA GLY A 85 0.75 -9.39 1.83
C GLY A 85 -0.66 -9.44 1.21
N ALA A 86 -1.48 -8.44 1.52
CA ALA A 86 -2.84 -8.31 1.00
C ALA A 86 -2.92 -7.97 -0.51
N GLY A 87 -1.80 -7.65 -1.15
CA GLY A 87 -1.70 -7.48 -2.61
C GLY A 87 -1.36 -8.76 -3.36
N CYS A 88 -1.31 -9.93 -2.70
CA CYS A 88 -1.07 -11.20 -3.35
C CYS A 88 -2.24 -11.56 -4.29
N PRO A 89 -2.01 -11.95 -5.55
CA PRO A 89 -3.06 -12.38 -6.46
C PRO A 89 -3.61 -13.78 -6.17
N PHE A 90 -3.07 -14.47 -5.18
CA PHE A 90 -3.45 -15.85 -4.80
C PHE A 90 -4.05 -15.86 -3.40
N ALA A 91 -4.88 -16.87 -3.11
CA ALA A 91 -5.52 -17.05 -1.82
C ALA A 91 -4.51 -17.40 -0.72
N HIS A 92 -4.56 -16.69 0.40
CA HIS A 92 -3.76 -16.97 1.59
C HIS A 92 -4.52 -17.92 2.54
N GLY A 93 -4.56 -19.20 2.16
CA GLY A 93 -5.24 -20.26 2.89
C GLY A 93 -6.66 -20.56 2.41
N GLU A 94 -7.25 -21.61 2.98
CA GLU A 94 -8.54 -22.17 2.56
C GLU A 94 -9.71 -21.20 2.79
N GLU A 95 -9.70 -20.45 3.90
CA GLU A 95 -10.75 -19.48 4.23
C GLU A 95 -10.83 -18.36 3.18
N GLU A 96 -9.68 -17.83 2.76
CA GLU A 96 -9.63 -16.80 1.73
C GLU A 96 -10.02 -17.36 0.36
N LEU A 97 -9.64 -18.61 0.07
CA LEU A 97 -9.99 -19.28 -1.18
C LEU A 97 -11.49 -19.49 -1.33
N ASP A 98 -12.15 -19.95 -0.26
CA ASP A 98 -13.60 -20.16 -0.22
C ASP A 98 -14.36 -18.84 -0.41
N GLU A 99 -13.91 -17.75 0.22
CA GLU A 99 -14.48 -16.41 0.02
C GLU A 99 -14.32 -15.93 -1.43
N ILE A 100 -13.14 -16.12 -2.04
CA ILE A 100 -12.90 -15.76 -3.45
C ILE A 100 -13.85 -16.53 -4.37
N MET A 101 -14.02 -17.84 -4.14
CA MET A 101 -14.95 -18.66 -4.90
C MET A 101 -16.38 -18.14 -4.75
N ARG A 102 -16.86 -17.87 -3.53
CA ARG A 102 -18.20 -17.29 -3.29
C ARG A 102 -18.43 -15.96 -3.99
N LEU A 103 -17.41 -15.09 -4.06
CA LEU A 103 -17.52 -13.78 -4.72
C LEU A 103 -17.56 -13.88 -6.24
N LYS A 104 -16.86 -14.86 -6.83
CA LYS A 104 -16.81 -15.05 -8.29
C LYS A 104 -17.95 -15.89 -8.81
N THR A 105 -18.26 -16.98 -8.11
CA THR A 105 -19.44 -17.79 -8.36
C THR A 105 -20.57 -17.15 -7.56
N GLY A 106 -21.12 -16.03 -8.06
CA GLY A 106 -22.39 -15.50 -7.53
C GLY A 106 -23.41 -16.64 -7.41
N PRO A 107 -24.37 -16.58 -6.47
CA PRO A 107 -25.08 -17.75 -5.97
C PRO A 107 -25.63 -18.52 -7.15
N ALA A 108 -25.14 -19.75 -7.34
CA ALA A 108 -25.92 -20.76 -8.03
C ALA A 108 -27.18 -20.89 -7.17
N VAL A 109 -28.25 -20.21 -7.58
CA VAL A 109 -29.58 -20.44 -7.05
C VAL A 109 -29.92 -21.90 -7.37
N SER A 110 -29.58 -22.77 -6.44
CA SER A 110 -30.03 -24.14 -6.39
C SER A 110 -31.31 -24.17 -5.57
N SER A 111 -32.44 -23.93 -6.24
CA SER A 111 -33.77 -24.48 -5.93
C SER A 111 -34.73 -24.16 -7.07
#